data_AF-A0A6N8I4L6-F1
#
_entry.id   AF-A0A6N8I4L6-F1
#
_cell.length_a   1.000
_cell.length_b   1.000
_cell.length_c   1.000
_cell.angle_alpha   90.00
_cell.angle_beta   90.00
_cell.angle_gamma   90.00
#
_symmetry.space_group_name_H-M   'P 1'
#
loop_
_entity.id
_entity.type
_entity.pdbx_description
1 polymer ?
#
loop_
_entity_poly.entity_id
_entity_poly.type
_entity_poly.pdbx_seq_one_letter_code
_entity_poly.pdbx_strand_id
1 'polypeptide(L)'
;MMKLFKKKQKSLAEGNILTAVADGNLVSLDNVPDEVFSKRTLGDGVAIQIRSNTIVSPADGVINSIYPHAFGITLSNGIEILVHIGVNTVVLKGKGFETLAEKNTSVKRGDKIIRIDKEFIESSGLNCITMMVVTDPKDYHFTFQTEGIACEGASIVATYKTMTE
;
A
#
# COMPACT_ATOMS: atom_id res chain seq x y z
N MET A 1 38.74 9.01 -29.44
CA MET A 1 37.99 7.72 -29.42
C MET A 1 37.66 7.40 -27.96
N MET A 2 36.58 7.97 -27.43
CA MET A 2 36.18 7.83 -26.02
C MET A 2 35.06 6.81 -25.90
N LYS A 3 35.36 5.67 -25.26
CA LYS A 3 34.37 4.64 -24.93
C LYS A 3 33.48 5.16 -23.81
N LEU A 4 32.24 5.46 -24.16
CA LEU A 4 31.18 5.90 -23.27
C LEU A 4 30.73 4.71 -22.41
N PHE A 5 31.04 4.74 -21.12
CA PHE A 5 30.55 3.78 -20.13
C PHE A 5 29.04 3.97 -19.92
N LYS A 6 28.22 3.20 -20.64
CA LYS A 6 26.80 3.02 -20.27
C LYS A 6 26.74 2.12 -19.04
N LYS A 7 26.58 2.74 -17.87
CA LYS A 7 26.14 2.07 -16.64
C LYS A 7 24.75 1.48 -16.95
N LYS A 8 24.67 0.15 -17.06
CA LYS A 8 23.40 -0.58 -17.20
C LYS A 8 22.61 -0.34 -15.91
N GLN A 9 21.67 0.60 -15.92
CA GLN A 9 20.59 0.61 -14.95
C GLN A 9 19.82 -0.68 -15.17
N LYS A 10 19.99 -1.63 -14.26
CA LYS A 10 19.14 -2.83 -14.20
C LYS A 10 17.72 -2.31 -14.00
N SER A 11 16.84 -2.54 -14.97
CA SER A 11 15.44 -2.12 -14.90
C SER A 11 14.81 -2.67 -13.62
N LEU A 12 14.12 -1.82 -12.86
CA LEU A 12 13.31 -2.18 -11.67
C LEU A 12 12.02 -2.95 -12.03
N ALA A 13 11.98 -3.57 -13.21
CA ALA A 13 10.93 -4.47 -13.65
C ALA A 13 11.47 -5.90 -13.57
N GLU A 14 10.69 -6.83 -13.00
CA GLU A 14 11.00 -8.25 -12.67
C GLU A 14 11.42 -8.54 -11.21
N GLY A 15 10.78 -7.90 -10.23
CA GLY A 15 10.95 -8.27 -8.82
C GLY A 15 9.61 -8.55 -8.15
N ASN A 16 9.59 -9.56 -7.28
CA ASN A 16 8.57 -9.76 -6.26
C ASN A 16 8.59 -8.57 -5.29
N ILE A 17 7.88 -7.49 -5.65
CA ILE A 17 7.89 -6.21 -4.91
C ILE A 17 6.47 -5.70 -4.70
N LEU A 18 6.28 -4.89 -3.66
CA LEU A 18 5.13 -4.02 -3.46
C LEU A 18 5.60 -2.57 -3.39
N THR A 19 4.90 -1.66 -4.06
CA THR A 19 5.19 -0.23 -3.99
C THR A 19 4.26 0.52 -3.05
N ALA A 20 4.69 1.71 -2.64
CA ALA A 20 3.89 2.58 -1.80
C ALA A 20 2.52 2.87 -2.44
N VAL A 21 1.50 2.89 -1.59
CA VAL A 21 0.11 3.14 -1.99
C VAL A 21 -0.24 4.64 -2.03
N ALA A 22 0.62 5.51 -1.49
CA ALA A 22 0.44 6.96 -1.49
C ALA A 22 1.80 7.65 -1.29
N ASP A 23 1.87 8.94 -1.62
CA ASP A 23 3.00 9.78 -1.23
C ASP A 23 2.96 10.05 0.27
N GLY A 24 4.09 9.98 0.96
CA GLY A 24 4.14 10.27 2.39
C GLY A 24 5.42 9.85 3.09
N ASN A 25 5.39 9.87 4.41
CA ASN A 25 6.47 9.33 5.23
C ASN A 25 6.10 7.93 5.69
N LEU A 26 7.02 6.98 5.55
CA LEU A 26 6.86 5.66 6.14
C LEU A 26 6.92 5.77 7.67
N VAL A 27 6.09 4.98 8.32
CA VAL A 27 5.96 4.90 9.78
C VAL A 27 5.95 3.42 10.17
N SER A 28 6.61 3.08 11.28
CA SER A 28 6.49 1.73 11.86
C SER A 28 5.04 1.43 12.21
N LEU A 29 4.59 0.20 11.94
CA LEU A 29 3.29 -0.29 12.41
C LEU A 29 3.16 -0.17 13.94
N ASP A 30 4.25 -0.30 14.69
CA ASP A 30 4.26 -0.17 16.15
C ASP A 30 3.80 1.21 16.64
N ASN A 31 3.95 2.24 15.78
CA ASN A 31 3.56 3.62 16.09
C ASN A 31 2.16 3.98 15.56
N VAL A 32 1.46 3.04 14.93
CA VAL A 32 0.08 3.24 14.49
C VAL A 32 -0.83 3.22 15.73
N PRO A 33 -1.67 4.23 15.96
CA PRO A 33 -2.54 4.30 17.14
C PRO A 33 -3.79 3.43 16.98
N ASP A 34 -3.60 2.17 16.62
CA ASP A 34 -4.61 1.14 16.45
C ASP A 34 -3.98 -0.23 16.79
N GLU A 35 -4.57 -0.96 17.74
CA GLU A 35 -4.00 -2.22 18.21
C GLU A 35 -4.03 -3.33 17.17
N VAL A 36 -5.00 -3.32 16.25
CA VAL A 36 -5.14 -4.36 15.22
C VAL A 36 -3.93 -4.32 14.29
N PHE A 37 -3.48 -3.11 13.95
CA PHE A 37 -2.32 -2.89 13.07
C PHE A 37 -0.99 -2.92 13.83
N SER A 38 -0.88 -2.25 14.99
CA SER A 38 0.38 -2.20 15.75
C SER A 38 0.79 -3.56 16.32
N LYS A 39 -0.18 -4.43 16.64
CA LYS A 39 0.09 -5.82 17.04
C LYS A 39 0.16 -6.79 15.86
N ARG A 40 0.07 -6.31 14.61
CA ARG A 40 0.11 -7.13 13.38
C ARG A 40 -0.92 -8.26 13.38
N THR A 41 -2.09 -8.04 13.98
CA THR A 41 -3.11 -9.10 14.16
C THR A 41 -3.68 -9.55 12.82
N LEU A 42 -3.80 -8.63 11.86
CA LEU A 42 -4.26 -8.93 10.49
C LEU A 42 -3.13 -9.37 9.55
N GLY A 43 -1.87 -9.18 9.94
CA GLY A 43 -0.71 -9.34 9.06
C GLY A 43 0.36 -8.27 9.30
N ASP A 44 1.52 -8.46 8.67
CA ASP A 44 2.64 -7.51 8.72
C ASP A 44 2.66 -6.63 7.46
N GLY A 45 3.38 -5.50 7.51
CA GLY A 45 3.31 -4.51 6.45
C GLY A 45 3.99 -3.19 6.75
N VAL A 46 3.49 -2.14 6.10
CA VAL A 46 3.97 -0.76 6.28
C VAL A 46 2.80 0.18 6.57
N ALA A 47 3.09 1.26 7.28
CA ALA A 47 2.19 2.39 7.40
C ALA A 47 2.80 3.62 6.75
N ILE A 48 1.96 4.49 6.19
CA ILE A 48 2.35 5.72 5.53
C ILE A 48 1.54 6.86 6.14
N GLN A 49 2.23 7.85 6.73
CA GLN A 49 1.63 9.16 6.99
C GLN A 49 1.51 9.90 5.66
N ILE A 50 0.36 9.74 5.00
CA ILE A 50 0.15 10.19 3.62
C ILE A 50 0.11 11.71 3.51
N ARG A 51 0.52 12.20 2.34
CA ARG A 51 0.50 13.61 1.93
C ARG A 51 -0.27 13.81 0.63
N SER A 52 -0.50 12.76 -0.15
CA SER A 52 -1.37 12.80 -1.33
C SER A 52 -2.84 12.51 -0.96
N ASN A 53 -3.72 12.87 -1.90
CA ASN A 53 -5.16 12.59 -1.83
C ASN A 53 -5.55 11.35 -2.65
N THR A 54 -4.59 10.62 -3.22
CA THR A 54 -4.85 9.45 -4.07
C THR A 54 -4.20 8.24 -3.43
N ILE A 55 -4.95 7.14 -3.37
CA ILE A 55 -4.44 5.84 -2.96
C ILE A 55 -4.44 4.93 -4.18
N VAL A 56 -3.27 4.36 -4.48
CA VAL A 56 -3.03 3.56 -5.67
C VAL A 56 -2.79 2.09 -5.34
N SER A 57 -2.91 1.24 -6.36
CA SER A 57 -2.56 -0.17 -6.24
C SER A 57 -1.05 -0.34 -6.01
N PRO A 58 -0.61 -1.13 -5.01
CA PRO A 58 0.81 -1.39 -4.77
C PRO A 58 1.43 -2.40 -5.75
N ALA A 59 0.61 -3.13 -6.50
CA ALA A 59 1.03 -4.21 -7.39
C ALA A 59 -0.04 -4.53 -8.46
N ASP A 60 0.30 -5.43 -9.38
CA ASP A 60 -0.67 -5.98 -10.33
C ASP A 60 -1.53 -7.05 -9.64
N GLY A 61 -2.85 -7.00 -9.77
CA GLY A 61 -3.73 -7.98 -9.12
C GLY A 61 -5.21 -7.78 -9.43
N VAL A 62 -6.07 -8.37 -8.61
CA VAL A 62 -7.53 -8.24 -8.68
C VAL A 62 -8.06 -7.66 -7.37
N ILE A 63 -8.92 -6.64 -7.47
CA ILE A 63 -9.60 -6.07 -6.30
C ILE A 63 -10.64 -7.08 -5.80
N ASN A 64 -10.38 -7.75 -4.68
CA ASN A 64 -11.28 -8.76 -4.10
C ASN A 64 -12.34 -8.15 -3.15
N SER A 65 -12.08 -6.93 -2.66
CA SER A 65 -12.95 -6.21 -1.74
C SER A 65 -12.66 -4.72 -1.88
N ILE A 66 -13.71 -3.90 -1.80
CA ILE A 66 -13.57 -2.44 -1.83
C ILE A 66 -14.66 -1.82 -0.96
N TYR A 67 -14.22 -0.91 -0.10
CA TYR A 67 -15.00 -0.07 0.77
C TYR A 67 -14.47 1.36 0.61
N PRO A 68 -15.24 2.39 1.00
CA PRO A 68 -14.78 3.76 0.87
C PRO A 68 -13.41 4.04 1.51
N HIS A 69 -13.09 3.39 2.64
CA HIS A 69 -11.86 3.61 3.40
C HIS A 69 -10.83 2.46 3.29
N ALA A 70 -11.13 1.39 2.54
CA ALA A 70 -10.25 0.22 2.48
C ALA A 70 -10.47 -0.60 1.21
N PHE A 71 -9.43 -1.30 0.75
CA PHE A 71 -9.56 -2.25 -0.35
C PHE A 71 -8.58 -3.42 -0.18
N GLY A 72 -8.99 -4.58 -0.70
CA GLY A 72 -8.18 -5.79 -0.74
C GLY A 72 -7.78 -6.14 -2.17
N ILE A 73 -6.54 -6.56 -2.36
CA ILE A 73 -6.00 -7.02 -3.65
C ILE A 73 -5.44 -8.42 -3.49
N THR A 74 -5.84 -9.32 -4.38
CA THR A 74 -5.20 -10.62 -4.55
C THR A 74 -4.27 -10.58 -5.76
N LEU A 75 -3.00 -10.92 -5.55
CA LEU A 75 -2.00 -11.04 -6.61
C LEU A 75 -2.17 -12.38 -7.37
N SER A 76 -1.52 -12.51 -8.54
CA SER A 76 -1.58 -13.74 -9.35
C SER A 76 -0.99 -14.98 -8.66
N ASN A 77 -0.10 -14.78 -7.69
CA ASN A 77 0.48 -15.83 -6.85
C ASN A 77 -0.34 -16.11 -5.57
N GLY A 78 -1.53 -15.52 -5.45
CA GLY A 78 -2.45 -15.75 -4.34
C GLY A 78 -2.17 -14.93 -3.08
N ILE A 79 -1.11 -14.12 -3.03
CA ILE A 79 -0.85 -13.19 -1.92
C ILE A 79 -2.02 -12.22 -1.79
N GLU A 80 -2.49 -12.02 -0.56
CA GLU A 80 -3.56 -11.07 -0.25
C GLU A 80 -3.01 -9.85 0.49
N ILE A 81 -3.39 -8.67 0.00
CA ILE A 81 -2.98 -7.37 0.53
C ILE A 81 -4.23 -6.60 0.93
N LEU A 82 -4.22 -6.01 2.12
CA LEU A 82 -5.21 -5.04 2.58
C LEU A 82 -4.57 -3.65 2.64
N VAL A 83 -5.26 -2.68 2.04
CA VAL A 83 -4.97 -1.26 2.22
C VAL A 83 -6.10 -0.64 3.03
N HIS A 84 -5.77 -0.02 4.16
CA HIS A 84 -6.73 0.64 5.05
C HIS A 84 -6.33 2.11 5.24
N ILE A 85 -7.22 3.03 4.89
CA ILE A 85 -6.94 4.47 4.78
C ILE A 85 -7.36 5.18 6.06
N GLY A 86 -6.37 5.62 6.85
CA GLY A 86 -6.60 6.26 8.14
C GLY A 86 -7.01 5.29 9.24
N VAL A 87 -6.93 5.75 10.49
CA VAL A 87 -7.39 4.97 11.66
C VAL A 87 -8.82 5.38 12.02
N ASN A 88 -9.67 4.39 12.31
CA ASN A 88 -11.09 4.58 12.67
C ASN A 88 -11.95 5.31 11.61
N THR A 89 -11.51 5.43 10.37
CA THR A 89 -12.19 6.18 9.29
C THR A 89 -13.50 5.56 8.80
N VAL A 90 -13.78 4.30 9.16
CA VAL A 90 -15.09 3.65 8.91
C VAL A 90 -16.27 4.46 9.46
N VAL A 91 -16.06 5.22 10.55
CA VAL A 91 -17.11 6.05 11.18
C VAL A 91 -17.60 7.18 10.28
N LEU A 92 -16.81 7.58 9.27
CA LEU A 92 -17.17 8.60 8.30
C LEU A 92 -18.21 8.13 7.28
N LYS A 93 -18.53 6.81 7.25
CA LYS A 93 -19.55 6.22 6.37
C LYS A 93 -19.39 6.62 4.90
N GLY A 94 -18.13 6.71 4.44
CA GLY A 94 -17.76 7.06 3.07
C GLY A 94 -17.69 8.56 2.77
N LYS A 95 -18.00 9.45 3.73
CA LYS A 95 -17.75 10.89 3.54
C LYS A 95 -16.25 11.16 3.46
N GLY A 96 -15.85 11.96 2.47
CA GLY A 96 -14.43 12.26 2.20
C GLY A 96 -13.71 11.18 1.40
N PHE A 97 -14.43 10.20 0.83
CA PHE A 97 -13.86 9.15 -0.01
C PHE A 97 -14.62 9.06 -1.33
N GLU A 98 -13.87 8.84 -2.41
CA GLU A 98 -14.39 8.54 -3.75
C GLU A 98 -13.71 7.27 -4.26
N THR A 99 -14.50 6.23 -4.50
CA THR A 99 -14.03 4.97 -5.08
C THR A 99 -13.88 5.16 -6.60
N LEU A 100 -12.67 4.91 -7.11
CA LEU A 100 -12.32 5.07 -8.53
C LEU A 100 -12.23 3.73 -9.28
N ALA A 101 -12.17 2.63 -8.54
CA ALA A 101 -12.14 1.27 -9.08
C ALA A 101 -13.34 0.46 -8.57
N GLU A 102 -13.59 -0.69 -9.19
CA GLU A 102 -14.69 -1.59 -8.86
C GLU A 102 -14.19 -2.94 -8.36
N LYS A 103 -15.00 -3.61 -7.53
CA LYS A 103 -14.72 -4.97 -7.09
C LYS A 103 -14.65 -5.93 -8.29
N ASN A 104 -13.80 -6.95 -8.18
CA ASN A 104 -13.54 -7.98 -9.19
C ASN A 104 -12.92 -7.45 -10.49
N THR A 105 -12.31 -6.26 -10.46
CA THR A 105 -11.56 -5.73 -11.60
C THR A 105 -10.06 -5.96 -11.43
N SER A 106 -9.37 -6.15 -12.57
CA SER A 106 -7.92 -6.21 -12.61
C SER A 106 -7.33 -4.81 -12.54
N VAL A 107 -6.26 -4.65 -11.77
CA VAL A 107 -5.51 -3.41 -11.64
C VAL A 107 -4.02 -3.64 -11.85
N LYS A 108 -3.35 -2.58 -12.28
CA LYS A 108 -1.90 -2.49 -12.39
C LYS A 108 -1.34 -1.68 -11.23
N ARG A 109 -0.08 -1.93 -10.92
CA ARG A 109 0.67 -1.09 -9.98
C ARG A 109 0.56 0.40 -10.38
N GLY A 110 0.16 1.23 -9.44
CA GLY A 110 -0.03 2.66 -9.65
C GLY A 110 -1.43 3.06 -10.15
N ASP A 111 -2.31 2.11 -10.48
CA ASP A 111 -3.70 2.43 -10.81
C ASP A 111 -4.40 3.05 -9.60
N LYS A 112 -5.17 4.10 -9.83
CA LYS A 112 -5.87 4.84 -8.78
C LYS A 112 -7.08 4.03 -8.30
N ILE A 113 -7.18 3.80 -7.00
CA ILE A 113 -8.24 2.97 -6.41
C ILE A 113 -9.23 3.83 -5.63
N ILE A 114 -8.74 4.72 -4.79
CA ILE A 114 -9.55 5.62 -3.96
C ILE A 114 -8.94 7.01 -3.97
N ARG A 115 -9.77 8.04 -4.13
CA ARG A 115 -9.41 9.43 -3.86
C ARG A 115 -10.02 9.84 -2.53
N ILE A 116 -9.30 10.62 -1.74
CA ILE A 116 -9.75 11.11 -0.45
C ILE A 116 -9.76 12.63 -0.37
N ASP A 117 -10.60 13.15 0.50
CA ASP A 117 -10.51 14.49 1.06
C ASP A 117 -9.76 14.40 2.39
N LYS A 118 -8.42 14.46 2.32
CA LYS A 118 -7.56 14.35 3.49
C LYS A 118 -7.84 15.46 4.52
N GLU A 119 -8.10 16.68 4.07
CA GLU A 119 -8.39 17.81 4.94
C GLU A 119 -9.72 17.61 5.70
N PHE A 120 -10.74 17.06 5.04
CA PHE A 120 -11.98 16.66 5.70
C PHE A 120 -11.77 15.57 6.75
N ILE A 121 -10.97 14.54 6.44
CA ILE A 121 -10.71 13.43 7.37
C ILE A 121 -9.95 13.96 8.60
N GLU A 122 -8.92 14.77 8.40
CA GLU A 122 -8.13 15.35 9.49
C GLU A 122 -8.92 16.36 10.32
N SER A 123 -9.74 17.20 9.69
CA SER A 123 -10.62 18.15 10.42
C SER A 123 -11.73 17.44 11.21
N SER A 124 -12.03 16.18 10.89
CA SER A 124 -12.90 15.31 11.67
C SER A 124 -12.20 14.67 12.90
N GLY A 125 -10.94 15.04 13.17
CA GLY A 125 -10.16 14.53 14.30
C GLY A 125 -9.56 13.14 14.10
N LEU A 126 -9.57 12.62 12.86
CA LEU A 126 -9.02 11.32 12.52
C LEU A 126 -7.64 11.47 11.87
N ASN A 127 -6.80 10.45 12.02
CA ASN A 127 -5.52 10.43 11.32
C ASN A 127 -5.67 9.76 9.94
N CYS A 128 -4.83 10.21 9.00
CA CYS A 128 -4.73 9.64 7.66
C CYS A 128 -3.56 8.66 7.52
N ILE A 129 -3.06 8.08 8.63
CA ILE A 129 -2.05 7.03 8.54
C ILE A 129 -2.67 5.85 7.80
N THR A 130 -2.11 5.52 6.66
CA THR A 130 -2.64 4.49 5.75
C THR A 130 -1.78 3.26 5.85
N MET A 131 -2.40 2.13 6.16
CA MET A 131 -1.73 0.84 6.33
C MET A 131 -1.84 0.05 5.03
N MET A 132 -0.72 -0.54 4.61
CA MET A 132 -0.69 -1.60 3.61
C MET A 132 -0.12 -2.85 4.28
N VAL A 133 -0.97 -3.84 4.50
CA VAL A 133 -0.62 -5.09 5.20
C VAL A 133 -0.84 -6.30 4.30
N VAL A 134 0.04 -7.28 4.43
CA VAL A 134 -0.11 -8.59 3.78
C VAL A 134 -0.90 -9.48 4.71
N THR A 135 -2.14 -9.80 4.35
CA THR A 135 -3.06 -10.58 5.18
C THR A 135 -2.91 -12.09 4.97
N ASP A 136 -2.46 -12.49 3.78
CA ASP A 136 -2.09 -13.88 3.49
C ASP A 136 -0.81 -13.87 2.63
N PRO A 137 0.36 -14.22 3.21
CA PRO A 137 1.63 -14.22 2.48
C PRO A 137 1.83 -15.47 1.63
N LYS A 138 0.95 -16.48 1.73
CA LYS A 138 1.19 -17.83 1.17
C LYS A 138 2.57 -18.36 1.60
N ASP A 139 3.34 -18.91 0.66
CA ASP A 139 4.68 -19.47 0.91
C ASP A 139 5.82 -18.43 0.73
N TYR A 140 5.52 -17.14 0.89
CA TYR A 140 6.49 -16.06 0.68
C TYR A 140 6.94 -15.40 1.99
N HIS A 141 8.25 -15.16 2.09
CA HIS A 141 8.83 -14.28 3.09
C HIS A 141 8.81 -12.84 2.60
N PHE A 142 8.43 -11.89 3.47
CA PHE A 142 8.44 -10.47 3.17
C PHE A 142 9.54 -9.73 3.93
N THR A 143 10.13 -8.74 3.29
CA THR A 143 10.98 -7.72 3.92
C THR A 143 10.38 -6.35 3.65
N PHE A 144 10.09 -5.60 4.70
CA PHE A 144 9.41 -4.31 4.63
C PHE A 144 10.38 -3.14 4.86
N GLN A 145 10.16 -2.05 4.13
CA GLN A 145 10.81 -0.76 4.36
C GLN A 145 9.86 0.10 5.20
N THR A 146 10.23 0.35 6.46
CA THR A 146 9.36 1.05 7.44
C THR A 146 9.77 2.50 7.71
N GLU A 147 10.80 2.99 7.02
CA GLU A 147 11.35 4.33 7.22
C GLU A 147 11.66 5.03 5.89
N GLY A 148 11.59 6.36 5.90
CA GLY A 148 11.91 7.21 4.76
C GLY A 148 10.68 7.81 4.06
N ILE A 149 10.91 8.37 2.88
CA ILE A 149 9.87 9.01 2.07
C ILE A 149 9.39 8.03 1.00
N ALA A 150 8.09 7.83 0.94
CA ALA A 150 7.40 7.01 -0.03
C ALA A 150 6.80 7.87 -1.14
N CYS A 151 6.95 7.42 -2.39
CA CYS A 151 6.29 7.97 -3.56
C CYS A 151 5.33 6.93 -4.14
N GLU A 152 4.07 7.30 -4.36
CA GLU A 152 3.00 6.40 -4.80
C GLU A 152 3.36 5.66 -6.10
N GLY A 153 3.14 4.35 -6.12
CA GLY A 153 3.43 3.48 -7.28
C GLY A 153 4.92 3.33 -7.64
N ALA A 154 5.84 4.03 -6.96
CA ALA A 154 7.26 4.11 -7.32
C ALA A 154 8.19 3.59 -6.22
N SER A 155 8.05 4.07 -4.98
CA SER A 155 8.91 3.61 -3.88
C SER A 155 8.60 2.16 -3.56
N ILE A 156 9.61 1.29 -3.55
CA ILE A 156 9.47 -0.09 -3.09
C ILE A 156 9.36 -0.06 -1.56
N VAL A 157 8.27 -0.59 -1.04
CA VAL A 157 8.00 -0.66 0.40
C VAL A 157 8.01 -2.09 0.93
N ALA A 158 7.95 -3.08 0.04
CA ALA A 158 8.20 -4.47 0.39
C ALA A 158 8.87 -5.21 -0.77
N THR A 159 9.72 -6.17 -0.42
CA THR A 159 10.17 -7.24 -1.33
C THR A 159 9.77 -8.58 -0.74
N TYR A 160 9.58 -9.60 -1.59
CA TYR A 160 9.25 -10.94 -1.12
C TYR A 160 9.93 -12.04 -1.92
N LYS A 161 10.15 -13.20 -1.29
CA LYS A 161 10.77 -14.37 -1.92
C LYS A 161 10.15 -15.65 -1.39
N THR A 162 10.21 -16.72 -2.16
CA THR A 162 9.68 -18.02 -1.72
C THR A 162 10.47 -18.51 -0.50
N MET A 163 9.79 -19.14 0.46
CA MET A 163 10.39 -19.67 1.70
C MET A 163 11.28 -20.90 1.47
N THR A 164 11.25 -21.50 0.28
CA THR A 164 11.98 -22.73 -0.05
C THR A 164 13.37 -22.49 -0.65
N GLU A 165 13.90 -21.26 -0.59
CA GLU A 165 15.27 -20.90 -0.99
C GLU A 165 16.20 -20.62 0.20
#